data_AF-A0A645F684-F1
#
_entry.id   AF-A0A645F684-F1
#
_cell.length_a   1.000
_cell.length_b   1.000
_cell.length_c   1.000
_cell.angle_alpha   90.00
_cell.angle_beta   90.00
_cell.angle_gamma   90.00
#
_symmetry.space_group_name_H-M   'P 1'
#
loop_
_entity.id
_entity.type
_entity.pdbx_description
1 polymer ?
#
loop_
_entity_poly.entity_id
_entity_poly.type
_entity_poly.pdbx_seq_one_letter_code
_entity_poly.pdbx_strand_id
1 'polypeptide(L)'
;MLKQGTELIGNRVKVKVAKNKVAPPFKTAEFDIIYGQGISKYGDILDLASEVSIINKSGSWFSYKETRIGQGRENAKQFLQEHEDICLEVENAVREHYGLFSMAETSGQGLDGNLTDGKTLEVQGVFDTAENESGIEELDLE
;
A
#
# COMPACT_ATOMS: atom_id res chain seq x y z
N MET A 1 -0.83 -7.81 -23.17
CA MET A 1 -0.08 -9.08 -23.01
C MET A 1 1.15 -8.79 -22.18
N LEU A 2 1.38 -9.57 -21.12
CA LEU A 2 2.55 -9.44 -20.25
C LEU A 2 3.61 -10.45 -20.75
N LYS A 3 4.76 -9.93 -21.17
CA LYS A 3 5.88 -10.72 -21.67
C LYS A 3 7.12 -10.34 -20.87
N GLN A 4 7.91 -11.32 -20.47
CA GLN A 4 9.23 -11.11 -19.89
C GLN A 4 10.24 -11.82 -20.79
N GLY A 5 11.07 -11.04 -21.47
CA GLY A 5 11.94 -11.56 -22.52
C GLY A 5 11.13 -12.20 -23.66
N THR A 6 11.30 -13.50 -23.85
CA THR A 6 10.69 -14.29 -24.93
C THR A 6 9.41 -15.01 -24.48
N GLU A 7 9.18 -15.14 -23.17
CA GLU A 7 8.08 -15.92 -22.61
C GLU A 7 6.85 -15.06 -22.29
N LEU A 8 5.67 -15.63 -22.55
CA LEU A 8 4.38 -14.98 -22.29
C LEU A 8 3.90 -15.39 -20.90
N ILE A 9 4.10 -14.50 -19.93
CA ILE A 9 3.84 -14.75 -18.51
C ILE A 9 2.37 -14.57 -18.14
N GLY A 10 1.65 -13.72 -18.87
CA GLY A 10 0.24 -13.50 -18.57
C GLY A 10 -0.43 -12.44 -19.44
N ASN A 11 -1.61 -12.02 -18.99
CA ASN A 11 -2.44 -11.02 -19.67
C ASN A 11 -2.86 -9.90 -18.71
N ARG A 12 -2.71 -8.66 -19.19
CA ARG A 12 -3.41 -7.49 -18.63
C ARG A 12 -4.88 -7.61 -19.00
N VAL A 13 -5.76 -7.64 -18.00
CA VAL A 13 -7.20 -7.74 -18.17
C VAL A 13 -7.86 -6.46 -17.70
N LYS A 14 -8.84 -5.98 -18.46
CA LYS A 14 -9.68 -4.85 -18.12
C LYS A 14 -11.10 -5.34 -17.90
N VAL A 15 -11.63 -5.11 -16.70
CA VAL A 15 -12.98 -5.50 -16.30
C VAL A 15 -13.83 -4.24 -16.18
N LYS A 16 -15.01 -4.23 -16.81
CA LYS A 16 -16.00 -3.16 -16.69
C LYS A 16 -17.22 -3.69 -15.94
N VAL A 17 -17.61 -3.02 -14.86
CA VAL A 17 -18.81 -3.37 -14.09
C VAL A 17 -20.04 -2.84 -14.81
N ALA A 18 -20.70 -3.69 -15.61
CA ALA A 18 -21.84 -3.29 -16.43
C ALA A 18 -23.13 -3.02 -15.61
N LYS A 19 -23.32 -3.73 -14.50
CA LYS A 19 -24.48 -3.56 -13.62
C LYS A 19 -24.01 -3.64 -12.17
N ASN A 20 -24.28 -2.59 -11.40
CA ASN A 20 -24.00 -2.54 -9.98
C ASN A 20 -25.23 -1.96 -9.27
N LYS A 21 -25.74 -2.64 -8.24
CA LYS A 21 -26.90 -2.20 -7.44
C LYS A 21 -26.49 -1.58 -6.10
N VAL A 22 -25.21 -1.69 -5.72
CA VAL A 22 -24.69 -1.25 -4.41
C VAL A 22 -23.89 0.04 -4.52
N ALA A 23 -23.20 0.25 -5.64
CA ALA A 23 -22.38 1.44 -5.88
C ALA A 23 -22.54 1.92 -7.34
N PRO A 24 -21.94 3.07 -7.72
CA PRO A 24 -22.04 3.59 -9.08
C PRO A 24 -21.63 2.54 -10.13
N PRO A 25 -22.46 2.33 -11.18
CA PRO A 25 -22.15 1.39 -12.25
C PRO A 25 -21.06 1.93 -13.20
N PHE A 26 -20.60 1.08 -14.12
CA PHE A 26 -19.67 1.39 -15.21
C PHE A 26 -18.23 1.75 -14.81
N LYS A 27 -17.83 1.50 -13.56
CA LYS A 27 -16.42 1.55 -13.16
C LYS A 27 -15.61 0.47 -13.88
N THR A 28 -14.36 0.81 -14.21
CA THR A 28 -13.39 -0.10 -14.82
C THR A 28 -12.26 -0.40 -13.85
N ALA A 29 -11.83 -1.64 -13.77
CA ALA A 29 -10.63 -2.08 -13.06
C ALA A 29 -9.69 -2.75 -14.06
N GLU A 30 -8.39 -2.51 -13.90
CA GLU A 30 -7.34 -3.13 -14.70
C GLU A 30 -6.41 -3.89 -13.76
N PHE A 31 -6.13 -5.15 -14.08
CA PHE A 31 -5.24 -6.00 -13.30
C PHE A 31 -4.54 -7.02 -14.18
N ASP A 32 -3.46 -7.60 -13.67
CA ASP A 32 -2.70 -8.62 -14.37
C ASP A 32 -3.10 -10.02 -13.90
N ILE A 33 -3.33 -10.92 -14.87
CA ILE A 33 -3.50 -12.35 -14.63
C ILE A 33 -2.24 -13.06 -15.12
N ILE A 34 -1.51 -13.69 -14.18
CA ILE A 34 -0.33 -14.51 -14.44
C ILE A 34 -0.76 -15.97 -14.56
N TYR A 35 -0.26 -16.67 -15.57
CA TYR A 35 -0.59 -18.08 -15.76
C TYR A 35 0.00 -18.93 -14.62
N GLY A 36 -0.80 -19.82 -14.05
CA GLY A 36 -0.40 -20.70 -12.93
C GLY A 36 -0.50 -20.05 -11.54
N GLN A 37 -0.51 -18.72 -11.42
CA GLN A 37 -0.62 -18.01 -10.15
C GLN A 37 -1.98 -17.30 -9.97
N GLY A 38 -2.65 -16.92 -11.08
CA GLY A 38 -3.93 -16.24 -11.05
C GLY A 38 -3.79 -14.71 -11.02
N ILE A 39 -4.65 -14.05 -10.23
CA ILE A 39 -4.68 -12.58 -10.13
C ILE A 39 -3.48 -12.10 -9.31
N SER A 40 -2.72 -11.16 -9.87
CA SER A 40 -1.51 -10.62 -9.25
C SER A 40 -1.83 -9.50 -8.23
N LYS A 41 -2.27 -9.87 -7.01
CA LYS A 41 -2.61 -8.92 -5.93
C LYS A 41 -1.52 -7.85 -5.69
N TYR A 42 -0.26 -8.26 -5.58
CA TYR A 42 0.86 -7.34 -5.30
C TYR A 42 1.11 -6.34 -6.43
N GLY A 43 0.89 -6.76 -7.68
CA GLY A 43 1.00 -5.88 -8.84
C GLY A 43 -0.10 -4.80 -8.85
N ASP A 44 -1.31 -5.17 -8.46
CA ASP A 44 -2.44 -4.25 -8.38
C ASP A 44 -2.27 -3.24 -7.24
N ILE A 45 -1.77 -3.70 -6.08
CA ILE A 45 -1.42 -2.81 -4.95
C ILE A 45 -0.37 -1.80 -5.36
N LEU A 46 0.70 -2.24 -6.04
CA LEU A 46 1.76 -1.35 -6.51
C LEU A 46 1.23 -0.28 -7.48
N ASP A 47 0.36 -0.66 -8.40
CA ASP A 47 -0.23 0.26 -9.37
C ASP A 47 -1.12 1.31 -8.66
N LEU A 48 -2.00 0.86 -7.75
CA LEU A 48 -2.87 1.75 -6.97
C LEU A 48 -2.05 2.68 -6.06
N ALA A 49 -1.06 2.14 -5.36
CA ALA A 49 -0.19 2.92 -4.48
C ALA A 49 0.65 3.95 -5.25
N SER A 50 1.06 3.62 -6.48
CA SER A 50 1.76 4.58 -7.36
C SER A 50 0.81 5.66 -7.90
N GLU A 51 -0.47 5.34 -8.15
CA GLU A 51 -1.49 6.30 -8.59
C GLU A 51 -1.81 7.31 -7.47
N VAL A 52 -1.90 6.82 -6.24
CA VAL A 52 -2.18 7.63 -5.04
C VAL A 52 -0.92 8.33 -4.48
N SER A 53 0.25 8.15 -5.10
CA SER A 53 1.53 8.73 -4.67
C SER A 53 2.00 8.28 -3.28
N ILE A 54 1.55 7.12 -2.81
CA ILE A 54 2.06 6.46 -1.59
C ILE A 54 3.43 5.83 -1.87
N ILE A 55 3.57 5.20 -3.04
CA ILE A 55 4.85 4.74 -3.57
C ILE A 55 5.33 5.76 -4.60
N ASN A 56 6.51 6.31 -4.36
CA ASN A 56 7.14 7.28 -5.26
C ASN A 56 7.84 6.55 -6.40
N LYS A 57 7.48 6.91 -7.63
CA LYS A 57 8.10 6.39 -8.84
C LYS A 57 9.07 7.41 -9.43
N SER A 58 10.37 7.20 -9.22
CA SER A 58 11.44 8.00 -9.84
C SER A 58 11.93 7.31 -11.11
N GLY A 59 11.21 7.55 -12.22
CA GLY A 59 11.50 6.93 -13.51
C GLY A 59 11.23 5.42 -13.49
N SER A 60 12.29 4.62 -13.54
CA SER A 60 12.22 3.15 -13.42
C SER A 60 12.38 2.65 -11.98
N TRP A 61 12.59 3.54 -11.01
CA TRP A 61 12.79 3.17 -9.61
C TRP A 61 11.53 3.40 -8.79
N PHE A 62 11.26 2.46 -7.89
CA PHE A 62 10.21 2.56 -6.89
C PHE A 62 10.82 2.76 -5.51
N SER A 63 10.28 3.73 -4.77
CA SER A 63 10.66 4.04 -3.40
C SER A 63 9.40 4.16 -2.55
N TYR A 64 9.43 3.58 -1.37
CA TYR A 64 8.38 3.71 -0.37
C TYR A 64 8.96 4.41 0.85
N LYS A 65 8.42 5.59 1.18
CA LYS A 65 8.98 6.49 2.20
C LYS A 65 10.49 6.70 1.97
N GLU A 66 11.33 6.25 2.89
CA GLU A 66 12.79 6.32 2.83
C GLU A 66 13.45 5.03 2.31
N THR A 67 12.67 3.96 2.13
CA THR A 67 13.16 2.66 1.66
C THR A 67 13.06 2.55 0.15
N ARG A 68 14.16 2.14 -0.49
CA ARG A 68 14.20 1.87 -1.92
C ARG A 68 13.74 0.44 -2.20
N ILE A 69 12.58 0.29 -2.82
CA ILE A 69 11.98 -1.01 -3.16
C ILE A 69 12.78 -1.71 -4.25
N GLY A 70 13.16 -0.96 -5.31
CA GLY A 70 13.94 -1.50 -6.41
C GLY A 70 13.62 -0.90 -7.77
N GLN A 71 14.26 -1.45 -8.80
CA GLN A 71 14.07 -1.00 -10.18
C GLN A 71 13.07 -1.89 -10.91
N GLY A 72 12.07 -1.29 -11.52
CA GLY A 72 11.09 -1.96 -12.37
C GLY A 72 9.95 -2.63 -11.59
N ARG A 73 8.87 -2.92 -12.32
CA ARG A 73 7.62 -3.46 -11.75
C ARG A 73 7.82 -4.86 -11.15
N GLU A 74 8.61 -5.72 -11.80
CA GLU A 74 8.80 -7.10 -11.35
C GLU A 74 9.54 -7.18 -10.01
N ASN A 75 10.63 -6.43 -9.85
CA ASN A 75 11.36 -6.39 -8.58
C ASN A 75 10.50 -5.77 -7.46
N ALA A 76 9.70 -4.75 -7.77
CA ALA A 76 8.81 -4.15 -6.79
C ALA A 76 7.70 -5.10 -6.34
N LYS A 77 7.14 -5.91 -7.24
CA LYS A 77 6.19 -6.98 -6.88
C LYS A 77 6.85 -8.02 -5.98
N GLN A 78 8.06 -8.45 -6.32
CA GLN A 78 8.79 -9.43 -5.54
C GLN A 78 9.09 -8.92 -4.12
N PHE A 79 9.53 -7.66 -4.00
CA PHE A 79 9.76 -7.02 -2.70
C PHE A 79 8.49 -7.00 -1.83
N LEU A 80 7.33 -6.62 -2.40
CA LEU A 80 6.06 -6.61 -1.67
C LEU A 80 5.56 -8.02 -1.30
N GLN A 81 6.00 -9.05 -2.04
CA GLN A 81 5.71 -10.44 -1.72
C GLN A 81 6.60 -10.96 -0.58
N GLU A 82 7.84 -10.53 -0.52
CA GLU A 82 8.81 -10.91 0.52
C GLU A 82 8.56 -10.14 1.84
N HIS A 83 8.05 -8.91 1.75
CA HIS A 83 7.74 -8.02 2.87
C HIS A 83 6.24 -7.78 3.01
N GLU A 84 5.53 -8.75 3.61
CA GLU A 84 4.08 -8.66 3.81
C GLU A 84 3.68 -7.53 4.78
N ASP A 85 4.55 -7.17 5.72
CA ASP A 85 4.42 -6.04 6.64
C ASP A 85 4.29 -4.71 5.89
N ILE A 86 5.20 -4.44 4.95
CA ILE A 86 5.17 -3.23 4.12
C ILE A 86 3.97 -3.29 3.17
N CYS A 87 3.64 -4.47 2.64
CA CYS A 87 2.49 -4.64 1.75
C CYS A 87 1.18 -4.28 2.44
N LEU A 88 0.97 -4.75 3.68
CA LEU A 88 -0.21 -4.43 4.49
C LEU A 88 -0.27 -2.94 4.82
N GLU A 89 0.87 -2.33 5.15
CA GLU A 89 0.93 -0.89 5.40
C GLU A 89 0.50 -0.08 4.17
N VAL A 90 1.04 -0.40 3.00
CA VAL A 90 0.68 0.23 1.73
C VAL A 90 -0.80 -0.01 1.39
N GLU A 91 -1.28 -1.24 1.56
CA GLU A 91 -2.68 -1.60 1.31
C GLU A 91 -3.63 -0.78 2.19
N ASN A 92 -3.31 -0.64 3.47
CA ASN A 92 -4.10 0.15 4.41
C ASN A 92 -4.09 1.65 4.06
N ALA A 93 -2.92 2.21 3.71
CA ALA A 93 -2.82 3.60 3.29
C ALA A 93 -3.62 3.88 2.01
N VAL A 94 -3.61 2.96 1.04
CA VAL A 94 -4.43 3.06 -0.18
C VAL A 94 -5.91 3.02 0.17
N ARG A 95 -6.33 2.10 1.03
CA ARG A 95 -7.72 1.96 1.48
C ARG A 95 -8.21 3.21 2.21
N GLU A 96 -7.38 3.78 3.09
CA GLU A 96 -7.67 5.02 3.82
C GLU A 96 -7.87 6.20 2.86
N HIS A 97 -7.00 6.35 1.85
CA HIS A 97 -7.14 7.40 0.84
C HIS A 97 -8.47 7.32 0.08
N TYR A 98 -8.96 6.11 -0.19
CA TYR A 98 -10.28 5.91 -0.84
C TYR A 98 -11.45 5.88 0.15
N GLY A 99 -11.23 6.14 1.44
CA GLY A 99 -12.26 6.14 2.49
C GLY A 99 -12.83 4.76 2.78
N LEU A 100 -12.12 3.70 2.40
CA LEU A 100 -12.49 2.30 2.65
C LEU A 100 -11.86 1.86 3.96
N PHE A 101 -12.39 2.32 5.09
CA PHE A 101 -11.95 1.82 6.40
C PHE A 101 -12.31 0.33 6.53
N SER A 102 -11.33 -0.57 6.40
CA SER A 102 -11.46 -1.91 6.95
C SER A 102 -10.83 -1.91 8.33
N MET A 103 -11.66 -1.72 9.35
CA MET A 103 -11.29 -2.08 10.71
C MET A 103 -11.18 -3.61 10.74
N ALA A 104 -9.98 -4.15 10.59
CA ALA A 104 -9.72 -5.58 10.67
C ALA A 104 -8.55 -5.85 11.63
N GLU A 105 -8.72 -5.36 12.85
CA GLU A 105 -8.18 -5.96 14.08
C GLU A 105 -9.36 -5.99 15.07
N THR A 106 -10.34 -6.86 14.83
CA THR A 106 -11.23 -7.33 15.91
C THR A 106 -11.61 -8.77 15.62
N SER A 107 -10.79 -9.67 16.15
CA SER A 107 -11.17 -11.02 16.46
C SER A 107 -12.43 -10.99 17.36
N GLY A 108 -13.57 -11.37 16.77
CA GLY A 108 -14.76 -11.90 17.44
C GLY A 108 -15.36 -11.14 18.64
N GLN A 109 -16.45 -10.41 18.41
CA GLN A 109 -17.70 -10.44 19.19
C GLN A 109 -18.68 -9.44 18.57
N GLY A 110 -19.85 -9.89 18.14
CA GLY A 110 -20.90 -8.99 17.68
C GLY A 110 -21.57 -8.31 18.86
N LEU A 111 -21.93 -7.03 18.71
CA LEU A 111 -23.06 -6.36 19.37
C LEU A 111 -23.44 -5.11 18.55
N ASP A 112 -24.75 -5.05 18.31
CA ASP A 112 -25.70 -3.95 18.08
C ASP A 112 -25.23 -2.48 17.97
N GLY A 113 -25.98 -1.75 17.13
CA GLY A 113 -25.67 -0.40 16.69
C GLY A 113 -25.93 0.71 17.68
N ASN A 114 -25.44 1.91 17.35
CA ASN A 114 -26.27 3.08 17.05
C ASN A 114 -25.38 4.19 16.48
N LEU A 115 -25.92 4.95 15.52
CA LEU A 115 -25.38 6.23 15.11
C LEU A 115 -25.53 7.23 16.26
N THR A 116 -24.56 8.12 16.47
CA THR A 116 -24.80 9.57 16.65
C THR A 116 -23.50 10.37 16.59
N ASP A 117 -23.48 11.31 15.65
CA ASP A 117 -22.89 12.65 15.63
C ASP A 117 -21.82 13.08 16.65
N GLY A 118 -20.72 13.61 16.09
CA GLY A 118 -20.20 14.94 16.43
C GLY A 118 -19.70 15.17 17.86
N LYS A 119 -18.38 15.08 18.05
CA LYS A 119 -17.64 16.06 18.85
C LYS A 119 -16.14 16.02 18.57
N THR A 120 -15.62 17.17 18.17
CA THR A 120 -14.23 17.61 18.32
C THR A 120 -13.69 17.24 19.70
N LEU A 121 -12.50 16.64 19.75
CA LEU A 121 -11.68 16.60 20.95
C LEU A 121 -10.26 17.03 20.61
N GLU A 122 -9.92 18.16 21.18
CA GLU A 122 -8.61 18.78 21.28
C GLU A 122 -7.66 17.84 22.04
N VAL A 123 -6.43 17.68 21.56
CA VAL A 123 -5.35 17.09 22.37
C VAL A 123 -4.30 18.17 22.63
N GLN A 124 -4.49 18.84 23.77
CA GLN A 124 -3.48 19.64 24.46
C GLN A 124 -2.81 18.74 25.51
N GLY A 125 -1.48 18.68 25.54
CA GLY A 125 -0.69 17.95 26.54
C GLY A 125 0.67 17.54 25.98
N VAL A 126 1.63 18.45 25.85
CA VAL A 126 2.70 18.71 26.85
C VAL A 126 3.49 17.44 27.18
N PHE A 127 4.58 17.23 26.44
CA PHE A 127 5.78 16.58 26.94
C PHE A 127 6.95 17.50 26.63
N ASP A 128 7.45 18.13 27.68
CA ASP A 128 8.59 19.03 27.67
C ASP A 128 9.79 18.30 28.28
N THR A 129 10.94 18.40 27.59
CA THR A 129 12.34 18.35 28.07
C THR A 129 12.82 17.09 28.83
N ALA A 130 14.03 16.56 28.73
CA ALA A 130 15.35 16.85 28.14
C ALA A 130 15.99 15.45 27.87
N GLU A 131 16.99 15.25 27.02
CA GLU A 131 18.42 15.37 27.38
C GLU A 131 19.25 15.50 26.10
N ASN A 132 20.06 16.55 26.06
CA ASN A 132 21.17 16.78 25.14
C ASN A 132 22.47 16.67 25.97
N GLU A 133 23.59 16.48 25.27
CA GLU A 133 24.98 16.32 25.72
C GLU A 133 25.36 14.86 26.07
N SER A 134 26.46 14.27 25.62
CA SER A 134 27.62 14.70 24.83
C SER A 134 28.48 13.45 24.54
N GLY A 135 29.39 13.53 23.55
CA GLY A 135 30.58 12.67 23.49
C GLY A 135 30.63 11.68 22.33
N ILE A 136 31.14 12.12 21.18
CA ILE A 136 31.81 11.21 20.25
C ILE A 136 33.30 11.37 20.52
N GLU A 137 33.91 10.34 21.09
CA GLU A 137 35.36 10.21 21.24
C GLU A 137 36.03 10.04 19.88
N GLU A 138 37.09 10.82 19.73
CA GLU A 138 38.18 10.68 18.77
C GLU A 138 38.82 9.29 18.91
N LEU A 139 39.00 8.58 17.80
CA LEU A 139 39.85 7.38 17.74
C LEU A 139 40.83 7.57 16.59
N ASP A 140 42.03 8.00 16.97
CA ASP A 140 43.25 7.92 16.18
C ASP A 140 43.49 6.48 15.71
N LEU A 141 43.78 6.32 14.42
CA LEU A 141 44.44 5.14 13.87
C LEU A 141 45.64 5.62 13.05
N GLU A 142 46.81 5.09 13.43
CA GLU A 142 48.15 5.33 12.87
C GLU A 142 48.26 5.14 11.35
#